data_AF-A0A9X3FPY5-F1
#
_entry.id   AF-A0A9X3FPY5-F1
#
_cell.length_a   1.000
_cell.length_b   1.000
_cell.length_c   1.000
_cell.angle_alpha   90.00
_cell.angle_beta   90.00
_cell.angle_gamma   90.00
#
_symmetry.space_group_name_H-M   'P 1'
#
loop_
_entity.id
_entity.type
_entity.pdbx_description
1 polymer ?
#
loop_
_entity_poly.entity_id
_entity_poly.type
_entity_poly.pdbx_seq_one_letter_code
_entity_poly.pdbx_strand_id
1 'polypeptide(L)'
;MAIDQYIEELKQFLRIFHSSEDDYLLFLLSASNDALSPLCGLTMTNNRFKELVFNRVRYAYNGDLEFFSENYQSEILDLSLMKLGEEDASTI
;
A
#
# COMPACT_ATOMS: atom_id res chain seq x y z
N MET A 1 1.13 -10.45 10.09
CA MET A 1 2.44 -9.77 10.13
C MET A 1 2.17 -8.34 10.57
N ALA A 2 2.97 -7.78 11.48
CA ALA A 2 2.73 -6.43 11.98
C ALA A 2 3.16 -5.39 10.92
N ILE A 3 2.39 -4.30 10.78
CA ILE A 3 2.58 -3.30 9.71
C ILE A 3 3.91 -2.53 9.87
N ASP A 4 4.39 -2.42 11.11
CA ASP A 4 5.58 -1.69 11.55
C ASP A 4 6.88 -2.23 10.96
N GLN A 5 6.96 -3.53 10.66
CA GLN A 5 8.15 -4.13 10.03
C GLN A 5 8.50 -3.50 8.65
N TYR A 6 7.55 -2.85 7.98
CA TYR A 6 7.76 -2.25 6.66
C TYR A 6 8.24 -0.79 6.72
N ILE A 7 8.44 -0.24 7.93
CA ILE A 7 8.79 1.18 8.09
C ILE A 7 10.13 1.55 7.43
N GLU A 8 11.14 0.69 7.55
CA GLU A 8 12.45 0.95 6.95
C GLU A 8 12.41 0.87 5.42
N GLU A 9 11.61 -0.04 4.85
CA GLU A 9 11.38 -0.10 3.40
C GLU A 9 10.64 1.15 2.89
N LEU A 10 9.62 1.60 3.64
CA LEU A 10 8.88 2.82 3.31
C LEU A 10 9.80 4.05 3.36
N LYS A 11 10.65 4.16 4.37
CA LYS A 11 11.62 5.26 4.50
C LYS A 11 12.61 5.27 3.35
N GLN A 12 13.11 4.11 2.93
CA GLN A 12 13.95 4.00 1.73
C GLN A 12 13.20 4.45 0.47
N PHE A 13 11.93 4.04 0.31
CA PHE A 13 11.09 4.45 -0.82
C PHE A 13 10.88 5.97 -0.87
N LEU A 14 10.67 6.60 0.29
CA LEU A 14 10.47 8.05 0.43
C LEU A 14 11.79 8.86 0.50
N ARG A 15 12.95 8.18 0.54
CA ARG A 15 14.28 8.79 0.75
C ARG A 15 14.38 9.56 2.08
N ILE A 16 13.77 9.03 3.14
CA ILE A 16 13.84 9.53 4.51
C ILE A 16 14.88 8.71 5.27
N PHE A 17 15.81 9.37 5.97
CA PHE A 17 16.95 8.72 6.64
C PHE A 17 17.01 8.97 8.16
N HIS A 18 15.99 9.62 8.73
CA HIS A 18 15.87 9.88 10.16
C HIS A 18 14.63 9.19 10.74
N SER A 19 14.52 9.17 12.08
CA SER A 19 13.42 8.52 12.79
C SER A 19 12.39 9.48 13.41
N SER A 20 12.59 10.80 13.29
CA SER A 20 11.72 11.81 13.94
C SER A 20 10.27 11.80 13.48
N GLU A 21 9.98 11.14 12.35
CA GLU A 21 8.65 11.07 11.76
C GLU A 21 8.12 9.63 11.68
N ASP A 22 8.79 8.66 12.31
CA ASP A 22 8.45 7.23 12.20
C ASP A 22 7.00 6.96 12.65
N ASP A 23 6.55 7.57 13.75
CA ASP A 23 5.17 7.42 14.23
C ASP A 23 4.14 7.94 13.22
N TYR A 24 4.44 9.06 12.55
CA TYR A 24 3.56 9.62 11.53
C TYR A 24 3.56 8.77 10.26
N LEU A 25 4.73 8.29 9.83
CA LEU A 25 4.85 7.38 8.69
C LEU A 25 4.14 6.05 8.95
N LEU A 26 4.22 5.51 10.17
CA LEU A 26 3.48 4.32 10.59
C LEU A 26 1.97 4.53 10.54
N PHE A 27 1.50 5.70 11.01
CA PHE A 27 0.08 6.07 10.90
C PHE A 27 -0.38 6.10 9.43
N LEU A 28 0.36 6.77 8.54
CA LEU A 28 0.03 6.82 7.12
C LEU A 28 0.07 5.44 6.45
N LEU A 29 1.04 4.61 6.84
CA LEU A 29 1.20 3.26 6.33
C LEU A 29 0.03 2.36 6.73
N SER A 30 -0.38 2.39 8.00
CA SER A 30 -1.56 1.66 8.47
C SER A 30 -2.82 2.12 7.74
N ALA A 31 -3.05 3.44 7.68
CA ALA A 31 -4.22 4.01 7.01
C ALA A 31 -4.26 3.67 5.51
N SER A 32 -3.10 3.55 4.87
CA SER A 32 -3.01 3.18 3.45
C SER A 32 -3.22 1.69 3.21
N ASN A 33 -2.68 0.83 4.07
CA ASN A 33 -2.97 -0.60 4.04
C ASN A 33 -4.47 -0.87 4.26
N ASP A 34 -5.08 -0.24 5.27
CA ASP A 34 -6.49 -0.44 5.61
C ASP A 34 -7.44 0.04 4.50
N ALA A 35 -7.05 1.08 3.76
CA ALA A 35 -7.82 1.57 2.61
C ALA A 35 -7.75 0.64 1.40
N LEU A 36 -6.62 -0.06 1.18
CA LEU A 36 -6.37 -0.80 -0.05
C LEU A 36 -6.56 -2.31 0.10
N SER A 37 -6.29 -2.89 1.27
CA SER A 37 -6.43 -4.34 1.50
C SER A 37 -7.83 -4.87 1.17
N PRO A 38 -8.93 -4.20 1.56
CA PRO A 38 -10.28 -4.64 1.19
C PRO A 38 -10.58 -4.52 -0.31
N LEU A 39 -9.94 -3.57 -1.01
CA LEU A 39 -10.17 -3.33 -2.44
C LEU A 39 -9.43 -4.36 -3.30
N CYS A 40 -8.20 -4.70 -2.93
CA CYS A 40 -7.37 -5.60 -3.70
C CYS A 40 -7.45 -7.06 -3.22
N GLY A 41 -7.93 -7.32 -2.00
CA GLY A 41 -7.91 -8.66 -1.40
C GLY A 41 -6.49 -9.19 -1.15
N LEU A 42 -5.50 -8.30 -1.08
CA LEU A 42 -4.09 -8.60 -0.94
C LEU A 42 -3.53 -8.02 0.37
N THR A 43 -2.39 -8.56 0.78
CA THR A 43 -1.64 -8.10 1.95
C THR A 43 -0.24 -7.64 1.54
N MET A 44 0.45 -6.95 2.44
CA MET A 44 1.80 -6.41 2.23
C MET A 44 2.88 -7.45 1.90
N THR A 45 2.57 -8.76 1.94
CA THR A 45 3.46 -9.81 1.43
C THR A 45 3.51 -9.86 -0.10
N ASN A 46 2.51 -9.30 -0.79
CA ASN A 46 2.53 -9.12 -2.24
C ASN A 46 3.29 -7.81 -2.57
N ASN A 47 4.37 -7.92 -3.35
CA ASN A 47 5.23 -6.77 -3.64
C ASN A 47 4.53 -5.65 -4.44
N ARG A 48 3.63 -5.98 -5.38
CA ARG A 48 2.87 -4.98 -6.13
C ARG A 48 1.89 -4.23 -5.24
N PHE A 49 1.20 -4.96 -4.36
CA PHE A 49 0.31 -4.37 -3.37
C PHE A 49 1.08 -3.46 -2.39
N LYS A 50 2.25 -3.91 -1.90
CA LYS A 50 3.12 -3.11 -1.03
C LYS A 50 3.56 -1.81 -1.71
N GLU A 51 3.95 -1.87 -2.98
CA GLU A 51 4.31 -0.67 -3.76
C GLU A 51 3.11 0.29 -3.92
N LEU A 52 1.91 -0.22 -4.17
CA LEU A 52 0.68 0.60 -4.22
C LEU A 52 0.40 1.29 -2.88
N VAL A 53 0.54 0.57 -1.76
CA VAL A 53 0.40 1.11 -0.41
C VAL A 53 1.44 2.21 -0.17
N PHE A 54 2.71 2.00 -0.52
CA PHE A 54 3.76 3.02 -0.38
C PHE A 54 3.51 4.26 -1.24
N ASN A 55 2.97 4.08 -2.45
CA ASN A 55 2.55 5.21 -3.27
C ASN A 55 1.41 6.00 -2.62
N ARG A 56 0.42 5.34 -2.01
CA ARG A 56 -0.63 6.05 -1.26
C ARG A 56 -0.08 6.81 -0.06
N VAL A 57 0.88 6.24 0.67
CA VAL A 57 1.61 6.93 1.73
C VAL A 57 2.32 8.17 1.19
N ARG A 58 3.02 8.07 0.06
CA ARG A 58 3.71 9.21 -0.57
C ARG A 58 2.73 10.36 -0.90
N TYR A 59 1.56 10.03 -1.45
CA TYR A 59 0.52 11.02 -1.73
C TYR A 59 -0.01 11.66 -0.45
N ALA A 60 -0.31 10.87 0.58
CA ALA A 60 -0.76 11.41 1.87
C ALA A 60 0.30 12.28 2.56
N TYR A 61 1.56 11.85 2.53
CA TYR A 61 2.69 12.58 3.10
C TYR A 61 2.91 13.92 2.39
N ASN A 62 2.75 13.96 1.06
CA ASN A 62 2.88 15.18 0.27
C ASN A 62 1.64 16.10 0.31
N GLY A 63 0.54 15.66 0.90
CA GLY A 63 -0.71 16.41 0.93
C GLY A 63 -1.52 16.36 -0.37
N ASP A 64 -1.30 15.33 -1.19
CA ASP A 64 -1.88 15.16 -2.53
C ASP A 64 -2.86 13.97 -2.60
N LEU A 65 -3.34 13.46 -1.46
CA LEU A 65 -4.08 12.19 -1.38
C LEU A 65 -5.32 12.13 -2.28
N GLU A 66 -5.94 13.28 -2.55
CA GLU A 66 -7.10 13.41 -3.44
C GLU A 66 -6.83 12.90 -4.87
N PHE A 67 -5.58 12.99 -5.36
CA PHE A 67 -5.21 12.58 -6.71
C PHE A 67 -4.87 11.09 -6.80
N PHE A 68 -4.73 10.40 -5.66
CA PHE A 68 -4.27 9.01 -5.62
C PHE A 68 -5.24 8.07 -6.35
N SER A 69 -6.54 8.19 -6.07
CA SER A 69 -7.54 7.26 -6.62
C SER A 69 -7.64 7.34 -8.14
N GLU A 70 -7.46 8.52 -8.72
CA GLU A 70 -7.47 8.71 -10.17
C GLU A 70 -6.20 8.13 -10.80
N ASN A 71 -5.04 8.46 -10.23
CA ASN A 71 -3.74 8.07 -10.80
C ASN A 71 -3.45 6.56 -10.71
N TYR A 72 -4.04 5.85 -9.73
CA TYR A 72 -3.82 4.42 -9.51
C TYR A 72 -5.06 3.56 -9.74
N GLN A 73 -6.11 4.10 -10.38
CA GLN A 73 -7.35 3.35 -10.63
C GLN A 73 -7.10 2.02 -11.35
N SER A 74 -6.30 2.04 -12.43
CA SER A 74 -5.98 0.84 -13.21
C SER A 74 -5.22 -0.20 -12.39
N GLU A 75 -4.24 0.21 -11.57
CA GLU A 75 -3.47 -0.72 -10.74
C GLU A 75 -4.33 -1.35 -9.64
N ILE A 76 -5.23 -0.58 -9.02
CA ILE A 76 -6.20 -1.10 -8.05
C ILE A 76 -7.07 -2.17 -8.70
N LEU A 77 -7.60 -1.88 -9.90
CA LEU A 77 -8.43 -2.83 -10.65
C LEU A 77 -7.63 -4.10 -10.99
N ASP A 78 -6.45 -3.96 -11.57
CA ASP A 78 -5.61 -5.10 -11.97
C ASP A 78 -5.27 -6.02 -10.79
N LEU A 79 -4.93 -5.44 -9.63
CA LEU A 79 -4.63 -6.21 -8.42
C LEU A 79 -5.87 -6.88 -7.84
N SER A 80 -7.04 -6.24 -7.88
CA SER A 80 -8.30 -6.86 -7.45
C SER A 80 -8.68 -8.06 -8.31
N LEU A 81 -8.44 -7.99 -9.62
CA LEU A 81 -8.71 -9.07 -10.57
C LEU A 81 -7.71 -10.22 -10.43
N MET A 82 -6.44 -9.92 -10.13
CA MET A 82 -5.42 -10.93 -9.86
C MET A 82 -5.86 -11.86 -8.73
N LYS A 83 -6.40 -11.29 -7.64
CA LYS A 83 -6.86 -12.07 -6.49
C LYS A 83 -8.05 -12.97 -6.82
N LEU A 84 -9.03 -12.45 -7.57
CA LEU A 84 -10.19 -13.22 -8.04
C LEU A 84 -9.75 -14.45 -8.86
N GLY A 85 -8.79 -14.28 -9.78
CA GLY A 85 -8.27 -15.37 -10.59
C GLY A 85 -7.53 -16.45 -9.78
N GLU A 86 -6.87 -16.08 -8.68
CA GLU A 86 -6.24 -17.04 -7.76
C GLU A 86 -7.29 -17.87 -6.99
N GLU A 87 -8.41 -17.26 -6.59
CA GLU A 87 -9.50 -17.93 -5.87
C GLU A 87 -10.26 -18.93 -6.75
N ASP A 88 -10.50 -18.59 -8.01
CA ASP A 88 -11.12 -19.49 -8.99
C ASP A 88 -10.23 -20.71 -9.27
N ALA A 89 -8.92 -20.53 -9.39
CA ALA A 89 -7.97 -21.61 -9.66
C ALA A 89 -7.73 -22.54 -8.46
N SER A 90 -8.02 -22.09 -7.23
CA SER A 90 -7.84 -22.88 -6.01
C SER A 90 -9.10 -23.63 -5.56
N THR A 91 -10.22 -23.45 -6.28
CA THR A 91 -11.50 -24.14 -6.05
C THR A 91 -11.72 -25.32 -7.02
N ILE A 92 -10.75 -25.61 -7.90
CA ILE A 92 -10.75 -26.72 -8.88
C ILE A 92 -9.66 -27.73 -8.51
#